data_AF-A0A418X841-F1
#
_entry.id   AF-A0A418X841-F1
#
_cell.length_a   1.000
_cell.length_b   1.000
_cell.length_c   1.000
_cell.angle_alpha   90.00
_cell.angle_beta   90.00
_cell.angle_gamma   90.00
#
_symmetry.space_group_name_H-M   'P 1'
#
loop_
_entity.id
_entity.type
_entity.pdbx_description
1 polymer ?
#
loop_
_entity_poly.entity_id
_entity_poly.type
_entity_poly.pdbx_seq_one_letter_code
_entity_poly.pdbx_strand_id
1 'polypeptide(L)'
;MSICVLAERYGVKGQTLRKQYKEKISDYRNWDQLEHAHDYLLYPENIGENLSLDETCLSNGDVYTILTNKAAKGRKGALVAMV
;
A
#
# COMPACT_ATOMS: atom_id res chain seq x y z
N MET A 1 3.88 12.82 -4.01
CA MET A 1 4.28 13.15 -5.40
C MET A 1 3.91 11.97 -6.28
N SER A 2 3.17 12.17 -7.37
CA SER A 2 2.75 11.08 -8.26
C SER A 2 3.92 10.61 -9.15
N ILE A 3 3.92 9.33 -9.54
CA ILE A 3 4.87 8.76 -10.50
C ILE A 3 4.87 9.53 -11.84
N CYS A 4 3.74 10.12 -12.25
CA CYS A 4 3.67 10.96 -13.44
C CYS A 4 4.39 12.29 -13.28
N VAL A 5 4.28 12.93 -12.11
CA VAL A 5 5.00 14.17 -11.79
C VAL A 5 6.50 13.92 -11.72
N LEU A 6 6.89 12.77 -11.16
CA LEU A 6 8.28 12.35 -11.13
C LEU A 6 8.79 12.13 -12.57
N ALA A 7 8.03 11.42 -13.40
CA ALA A 7 8.37 11.18 -14.79
C ALA A 7 8.60 12.49 -15.57
N GLU A 8 7.71 13.46 -15.42
CA GLU A 8 7.80 14.77 -16.06
C GLU A 8 9.07 15.53 -15.65
N ARG A 9 9.41 15.55 -14.36
CA ARG A 9 10.64 16.20 -13.85
C ARG A 9 11.93 15.59 -14.41
N TYR A 10 11.92 14.31 -14.72
CA TYR A 10 13.09 13.59 -15.28
C TYR A 10 13.02 13.46 -16.81
N GLY A 11 12.06 14.10 -17.49
CA GLY A 11 11.93 14.03 -18.95
C GLY A 11 11.55 12.65 -19.48
N VAL A 12 10.93 11.79 -18.66
CA VAL A 12 10.51 10.44 -19.05
C VAL A 12 8.99 10.34 -19.22
N LYS A 13 8.53 9.40 -20.05
CA LYS A 13 7.08 9.18 -20.25
C LYS A 13 6.45 8.53 -19.02
N GLY A 14 5.46 9.20 -18.42
CA GLY A 14 4.79 8.73 -17.20
C GLY A 14 4.15 7.35 -17.31
N GLN A 15 3.49 7.03 -18.43
CA GLN A 15 2.92 5.69 -18.66
C GLN A 15 4.00 4.60 -18.68
N THR A 16 5.13 4.87 -19.33
CA THR A 16 6.26 3.93 -19.38
C THR A 16 6.85 3.73 -17.99
N LEU A 17 7.09 4.81 -17.25
CA LEU A 17 7.63 4.74 -15.89
C LEU A 17 6.70 3.96 -14.95
N ARG A 18 5.38 4.21 -15.03
CA ARG A 18 4.38 3.48 -14.25
C ARG A 18 4.39 1.98 -14.55
N LYS A 19 4.45 1.62 -15.83
CA LYS A 19 4.54 0.21 -16.25
C LYS A 19 5.83 -0.44 -15.74
N GLN A 20 6.97 0.22 -15.91
CA GLN A 20 8.26 -0.28 -15.42
C GLN A 20 8.26 -0.44 -13.90
N TYR A 21 7.70 0.53 -13.17
CA TYR A 21 7.59 0.45 -11.73
C TYR A 21 6.82 -0.79 -11.28
N LYS A 22 5.62 -1.01 -11.83
CA LYS A 22 4.79 -2.19 -11.51
C LYS A 22 5.45 -3.50 -11.93
N GLU A 23 5.97 -3.58 -13.15
CA GLU A 23 6.37 -4.85 -13.74
C GLU A 23 7.83 -5.26 -13.44
N LYS A 24 8.68 -4.32 -12.98
CA LYS A 24 10.13 -4.55 -12.84
C LYS A 24 10.78 -4.01 -11.56
N ILE A 25 10.28 -2.93 -10.97
CA ILE A 25 11.01 -2.21 -9.89
C ILE A 25 10.39 -2.43 -8.50
N SER A 26 9.07 -2.57 -8.43
CA SER A 26 8.33 -2.60 -7.16
C SER A 26 8.14 -4.00 -6.55
N ASP A 27 8.67 -5.04 -7.19
CA ASP A 27 8.43 -6.45 -6.84
C ASP A 27 6.94 -6.86 -6.79
N TYR A 28 6.04 -6.04 -7.32
CA TYR A 28 4.60 -6.30 -7.29
C TYR A 28 4.21 -7.68 -7.83
N ARG A 29 4.92 -8.19 -8.84
CA ARG A 29 4.67 -9.52 -9.42
C ARG A 29 5.15 -10.69 -8.56
N ASN A 30 6.11 -10.44 -7.67
CA ASN A 30 6.66 -11.41 -6.73
C ASN A 30 6.10 -11.23 -5.32
N TRP A 31 5.11 -10.36 -5.16
CA TRP A 31 4.52 -10.07 -3.86
C TRP A 31 3.76 -11.30 -3.37
N ASP A 32 4.14 -11.77 -2.19
CA ASP A 32 3.60 -12.97 -1.53
C ASP A 32 2.10 -12.89 -1.28
N GLN A 33 1.56 -11.68 -1.15
CA GLN A 33 0.13 -11.46 -0.92
C GLN A 33 -0.67 -11.16 -2.18
N LEU A 34 -0.06 -11.22 -3.37
CA LEU A 34 -0.70 -10.79 -4.63
C LEU A 34 -2.02 -11.53 -4.92
N GLU A 35 -2.11 -12.82 -4.57
CA GLU A 35 -3.29 -13.66 -4.87
C GLU A 35 -4.53 -13.23 -4.07
N HIS A 36 -4.36 -12.86 -2.81
CA HIS A 36 -5.45 -12.47 -1.90
C HIS A 36 -5.50 -10.96 -1.61
N ALA A 37 -4.59 -10.15 -2.18
CA ALA A 37 -4.50 -8.71 -1.95
C ALA A 37 -5.75 -7.91 -2.34
N HIS A 38 -6.68 -8.52 -3.09
CA HIS A 38 -7.98 -7.90 -3.38
C HIS A 38 -8.95 -8.01 -2.20
N ASP A 39 -8.82 -9.07 -1.40
CA ASP A 39 -9.71 -9.38 -0.28
C ASP A 39 -9.12 -8.89 1.05
N TYR A 40 -7.81 -9.05 1.26
CA TYR A 40 -7.14 -8.55 2.46
C TYR A 40 -5.63 -8.39 2.31
N LEU A 41 -5.04 -7.62 3.23
CA LEU A 41 -3.60 -7.49 3.42
C LEU A 41 -3.26 -7.73 4.89
N LEU A 42 -2.14 -8.40 5.16
CA LEU A 42 -1.71 -8.74 6.51
C LEU A 42 -0.19 -8.59 6.67
N TYR A 43 0.23 -7.90 7.72
CA TYR A 43 1.64 -7.72 8.11
C TYR A 43 1.78 -8.10 9.59
N PRO A 44 1.89 -9.41 9.91
CA PRO A 44 1.95 -9.88 11.29
C PRO A 44 3.11 -9.29 12.08
N GLU A 45 4.22 -8.99 11.41
CA GLU A 45 5.41 -8.37 11.99
C GLU A 45 5.17 -6.97 12.55
N ASN A 46 4.06 -6.32 12.15
CA ASN A 46 3.69 -4.99 12.62
C ASN A 46 2.79 -5.02 13.86
N ILE A 47 2.38 -6.21 14.34
CA ILE A 47 1.59 -6.35 15.57
C ILE A 47 2.39 -5.83 16.76
N GLY A 48 1.73 -5.07 17.62
CA GLY A 48 2.31 -4.56 18.86
C GLY A 48 1.21 -4.25 19.88
N GLU A 49 1.60 -3.69 21.02
CA GLU A 49 0.68 -3.45 22.13
C GLU A 49 -0.35 -2.34 21.85
N ASN A 50 -0.03 -1.40 20.97
CA ASN A 50 -0.85 -0.21 20.72
C ASN A 50 -1.59 -0.33 19.38
N LEU A 51 -2.64 -1.15 19.34
CA LEU A 51 -3.47 -1.35 18.14
C LEU A 51 -4.69 -0.44 18.11
N SER A 52 -5.12 -0.10 16.91
CA SER A 52 -6.39 0.60 16.64
C SER A 52 -7.05 0.05 15.39
N LEU A 53 -8.36 -0.05 15.44
CA LEU A 53 -9.22 -0.38 14.31
C LEU A 53 -9.90 0.89 13.83
N ASP A 54 -9.85 1.11 12.51
CA ASP A 54 -10.47 2.23 11.84
C ASP A 54 -11.21 1.70 10.60
N GLU A 55 -12.37 2.27 10.27
CA GLU A 55 -13.09 1.98 9.01
C GLU A 55 -12.94 3.17 8.05
N THR A 56 -12.65 2.91 6.77
CA THR A 56 -12.47 3.96 5.77
C THR A 56 -13.05 3.54 4.43
N CYS A 57 -13.93 4.37 3.90
CA CYS A 57 -14.43 4.21 2.54
C CYS A 57 -13.41 4.77 1.54
N LEU A 58 -12.92 3.93 0.62
CA LEU A 58 -12.15 4.42 -0.52
C LEU A 58 -13.10 4.88 -1.63
N SER A 59 -12.56 5.63 -2.60
CA SER A 59 -13.27 6.42 -3.61
C SER A 59 -14.32 5.68 -4.45
N ASN A 60 -14.40 4.36 -4.36
CA ASN A 60 -15.28 3.51 -5.16
C ASN A 60 -16.48 2.95 -4.36
N GLY A 61 -16.65 3.35 -3.08
CA GLY A 61 -17.75 2.91 -2.24
C GLY A 61 -17.45 1.69 -1.37
N ASP A 62 -16.30 1.05 -1.56
CA ASP A 62 -15.83 -0.05 -0.72
C ASP A 62 -15.37 0.47 0.64
N VAL A 63 -15.89 -0.14 1.71
CA VAL A 63 -15.54 0.16 3.10
C VAL A 63 -14.47 -0.82 3.54
N TYR A 64 -13.31 -0.28 3.91
CA TYR A 64 -12.18 -1.08 4.40
C TYR A 64 -12.07 -0.94 5.90
N THR A 65 -11.84 -2.07 6.57
CA THR A 65 -11.42 -2.13 7.97
C THR A 65 -9.90 -2.19 8.02
N ILE A 66 -9.28 -1.22 8.69
CA ILE A 66 -7.83 -1.09 8.79
C ILE A 66 -7.41 -1.29 10.24
N LEU A 67 -6.58 -2.30 10.48
CA LEU A 67 -5.89 -2.49 11.74
C LEU A 67 -4.50 -1.83 11.66
N THR A 68 -4.24 -0.89 12.57
CA THR A 68 -2.96 -0.18 12.63
C THR A 68 -2.30 -0.24 14.00
N ASN A 69 -0.98 -0.30 14.03
CA ASN A 69 -0.14 -0.14 15.21
C ASN A 69 0.23 1.34 15.39
N LYS A 70 -0.39 1.99 16.38
CA LYS A 70 -0.18 3.41 16.69
C LYS A 70 1.21 3.69 17.27
N ALA A 71 1.94 2.68 17.77
CA ALA A 71 3.33 2.87 18.22
C ALA A 71 4.25 3.33 17.07
N ALA A 72 3.96 2.92 15.84
CA ALA A 72 4.68 3.36 14.64
C ALA A 72 4.35 4.80 14.21
N LYS A 73 3.36 5.46 14.84
CA LYS A 73 2.99 6.86 14.59
C LYS A 73 2.74 7.17 13.11
N GLY A 74 2.07 6.26 12.41
CA GLY A 74 1.74 6.39 10.98
C GLY A 74 2.91 6.21 10.02
N ARG A 75 4.06 5.71 10.50
CA ARG A 75 5.25 5.44 9.67
C ARG A 75 5.26 3.98 9.19
N LYS A 76 6.34 3.59 8.52
CA LYS A 76 6.59 2.19 8.16
C LYS A 76 6.43 1.30 9.40
N GLY A 77 5.66 0.22 9.27
CA GLY A 77 5.30 -0.67 10.37
C GLY A 77 3.99 -0.35 11.07
N ALA A 78 3.25 0.68 10.61
CA ALA A 78 1.95 1.02 11.19
C ALA A 78 0.81 0.14 10.67
N LEU A 79 0.83 -0.31 9.42
CA LEU A 79 -0.27 -1.11 8.85
C LEU A 79 -0.11 -2.57 9.29
N VAL A 80 -1.11 -3.11 9.98
CA VAL A 80 -1.12 -4.51 10.43
C VAL A 80 -2.04 -5.33 9.55
N ALA A 81 -3.27 -4.88 9.32
CA ALA A 81 -4.19 -5.55 8.41
C ALA A 81 -5.10 -4.55 7.70
N MET A 82 -5.59 -4.93 6.52
CA MET A 82 -6.63 -4.22 5.79
C MET A 82 -7.56 -5.26 5.15
N VAL A 83 -8.86 -5.10 5.32
CA VAL A 83 -9.91 -5.98 4.79
C VAL A 83 -11.00 -5.12 4.19
#